data_AF-A0A7Y4TI15-F1
#
_entry.id   AF-A0A7Y4TI15-F1
#
_cell.length_a   1.000
_cell.length_b   1.000
_cell.length_c   1.000
_cell.angle_alpha   90.00
_cell.angle_beta   90.00
_cell.angle_gamma   90.00
#
_symmetry.space_group_name_H-M   'P 1'
#
loop_
_entity.id
_entity.type
_entity.pdbx_description
1 polymer ?
#
loop_
_entity_poly.entity_id
_entity_poly.type
_entity_poly.pdbx_seq_one_letter_code
_entity_poly.pdbx_strand_id
1 'polypeptide(L)'
;MRRAAFLLLPIVMAGLLAASALAQAPARRLTTIEGLRRFPNYYHLQNVLVRGSFVETDGRVSLRADDQDIAVALGDGVRALSGVAEVRGLFLDIGRLEPGDPRLAGTSRATDVERWPLPGQELVLAITSATGAPQVQGTSVRAVALEPWRFEGEPVTLVGQFRGRNLLADLPGAPARSPYDFVLRATDGAIWVTGRRPRGQGFDLSVDARVDTGRWLAITGRVIRAGGLVMVEASGIALTEEPAVTDAASDDDVAPPPAPIDVVFSTPVAGEREVSPDVRVRIQVSRGIAPDSVDGRVRAVRVAPGGAAVEPLEVRTSYDATLRAIDVTFAAPLPSFATITIELLDGVVGLDGGPVQPWSLTFTVGP
;
A
#
# COMPACT_ATOMS: atom_id res chain seq x y z
N MET A 1 -76.53 10.03 26.21
CA MET A 1 -75.49 9.02 26.52
C MET A 1 -75.06 8.33 25.22
N ARG A 2 -73.98 8.79 24.59
CA ARG A 2 -73.33 8.14 23.44
C ARG A 2 -71.84 8.05 23.76
N ARG A 3 -71.32 6.84 23.90
CA ARG A 3 -69.92 6.56 24.22
C ARG A 3 -69.08 6.74 22.96
N ALA A 4 -68.10 7.64 23.02
CA ALA A 4 -67.06 7.82 22.01
C ALA A 4 -66.04 6.68 22.14
N ALA A 5 -65.83 5.95 21.05
CA ALA A 5 -64.76 4.97 20.94
C ALA A 5 -63.51 5.66 20.37
N PHE A 6 -62.46 5.73 21.18
CA PHE A 6 -61.12 6.17 20.77
C PHE A 6 -60.49 5.11 19.87
N LEU A 7 -60.17 5.50 18.63
CA LEU A 7 -59.42 4.69 17.67
C LEU A 7 -57.92 4.99 17.90
N LEU A 8 -57.19 3.99 18.40
CA LEU A 8 -55.74 4.02 18.58
C LEU A 8 -55.05 3.91 17.21
N LEU A 9 -54.28 4.94 16.86
CA LEU A 9 -53.42 5.01 15.69
C LEU A 9 -52.09 4.28 15.97
N PRO A 10 -51.64 3.32 15.15
CA PRO A 10 -50.31 2.73 15.31
C PRO A 10 -49.25 3.67 14.72
N ILE A 11 -48.30 4.06 15.57
CA ILE A 11 -47.10 4.81 15.19
C ILE A 11 -46.19 3.86 14.40
N VAL A 12 -46.12 4.07 13.08
CA VAL A 12 -45.15 3.38 12.21
C VAL A 12 -43.78 4.02 12.43
N MET A 13 -42.91 3.28 13.11
CA MET A 13 -41.51 3.64 13.33
C MET A 13 -40.75 3.39 12.02
N ALA A 14 -40.51 4.47 11.27
CA ALA A 14 -39.65 4.44 10.10
C ALA A 14 -38.18 4.27 10.57
N GLY A 15 -37.67 3.05 10.49
CA GLY A 15 -36.25 2.77 10.68
C GLY A 15 -35.44 3.42 9.57
N LEU A 16 -34.64 4.43 9.93
CA LEU A 16 -33.55 4.90 9.09
C LEU A 16 -32.51 3.78 8.98
N LEU A 17 -32.57 3.02 7.88
CA LEU A 17 -31.42 2.28 7.37
C LEU A 17 -30.40 3.33 6.88
N ALA A 18 -29.45 3.65 7.74
CA ALA A 18 -28.23 4.33 7.32
C ALA A 18 -27.50 3.39 6.36
N ALA A 19 -27.71 3.58 5.06
CA ALA A 19 -26.84 3.03 4.05
C ALA A 19 -25.46 3.64 4.28
N SER A 20 -24.56 2.86 4.88
CA SER A 20 -23.13 3.12 4.82
C SER A 20 -22.75 3.04 3.34
N ALA A 21 -22.85 4.17 2.65
CA ALA A 21 -22.14 4.35 1.40
C ALA A 21 -20.66 4.23 1.75
N LEU A 22 -20.11 3.03 1.62
CA LEU A 22 -18.68 2.86 1.40
C LEU A 22 -18.39 3.74 0.19
N ALA A 23 -17.86 4.94 0.43
CA ALA A 23 -17.33 5.79 -0.61
C ALA A 23 -16.37 4.89 -1.40
N GLN A 24 -16.71 4.59 -2.66
CA GLN A 24 -15.82 3.81 -3.49
C GLN A 24 -14.47 4.52 -3.46
N ALA A 25 -13.42 3.81 -3.04
CA ALA A 25 -12.07 4.34 -3.09
C ALA A 25 -11.86 4.94 -4.49
N PRO A 26 -11.31 6.16 -4.60
CA PRO A 26 -11.23 6.86 -5.87
C PRO A 26 -10.58 5.94 -6.91
N ALA A 27 -11.25 5.76 -8.05
CA ALA A 27 -10.81 4.86 -9.10
C ALA A 27 -9.38 5.21 -9.52
N ARG A 28 -8.44 4.29 -9.25
CA ARG A 28 -7.03 4.42 -9.59
C ARG A 28 -6.79 4.03 -11.03
N ARG A 29 -5.97 4.80 -11.75
CA ARG A 29 -5.63 4.55 -13.16
C ARG A 29 -4.21 3.99 -13.29
N LEU A 30 -4.11 2.78 -13.79
CA LEU A 30 -2.83 2.17 -14.12
C LEU A 30 -2.32 2.71 -15.45
N THR A 31 -1.05 3.12 -15.49
CA THR A 31 -0.42 3.67 -16.70
C THR A 31 1.10 3.56 -16.61
N THR A 32 1.78 3.89 -17.70
CA THR A 32 3.23 4.07 -17.76
C THR A 32 3.61 5.55 -17.65
N ILE A 33 4.90 5.82 -17.38
CA ILE A 33 5.45 7.19 -17.37
C ILE A 33 5.32 7.85 -18.75
N GLU A 34 5.54 7.09 -19.83
CA GLU A 34 5.30 7.56 -21.21
C GLU A 34 3.84 8.01 -21.40
N GLY A 35 2.88 7.22 -20.90
CA GLY A 35 1.45 7.55 -20.98
C GLY A 35 1.09 8.83 -20.24
N LEU A 36 1.67 9.05 -19.05
CA LEU A 36 1.52 10.29 -18.29
C LEU A 36 2.05 11.50 -19.07
N ARG A 37 3.24 11.37 -19.66
CA ARG A 37 3.87 12.43 -20.47
C ARG A 37 3.11 12.73 -21.75
N ARG A 38 2.51 11.72 -22.37
CA ARG A 38 1.81 11.86 -23.65
C ARG A 38 0.38 12.36 -23.50
N PHE A 39 -0.28 12.04 -22.39
CA PHE A 39 -1.68 12.42 -22.13
C PHE A 39 -1.86 13.22 -20.83
N PRO A 40 -1.11 14.31 -20.63
CA PRO A 40 -1.12 15.04 -19.35
C PRO A 40 -2.50 15.63 -19.05
N ASN A 41 -3.24 16.11 -20.06
CA ASN A 41 -4.59 16.62 -19.89
C ASN A 41 -5.57 15.57 -19.35
N TYR A 42 -5.40 14.31 -19.75
CA TYR A 42 -6.28 13.22 -19.32
C TYR A 42 -5.99 12.78 -17.88
N TYR A 43 -4.70 12.70 -17.54
CA TYR A 43 -4.27 12.25 -16.22
C TYR A 43 -4.22 13.36 -15.17
N HIS A 44 -4.31 14.64 -15.57
CA HIS A 44 -4.28 15.75 -14.63
C HIS A 44 -5.32 15.57 -13.53
N LEU A 45 -4.86 15.61 -12.26
CA LEU A 45 -5.67 15.40 -11.05
C LEU A 45 -6.26 13.99 -10.90
N GLN A 46 -5.76 13.02 -11.64
CA GLN A 46 -6.13 11.61 -11.46
C GLN A 46 -5.17 10.95 -10.47
N ASN A 47 -5.71 10.05 -9.64
CA ASN A 47 -4.90 9.10 -8.89
C ASN A 47 -4.40 8.04 -9.85
N VAL A 48 -3.08 7.93 -9.95
CA VAL A 48 -2.40 7.01 -10.86
C VAL A 48 -1.56 6.01 -10.09
N LEU A 49 -1.37 4.86 -10.69
CA LEU A 49 -0.45 3.82 -10.24
C LEU A 49 0.54 3.56 -11.37
N VAL A 50 1.82 3.72 -11.04
CA VAL A 50 2.94 3.61 -11.98
C VAL A 50 4.02 2.74 -11.36
N ARG A 51 4.80 2.05 -12.18
CA ARG A 51 6.01 1.35 -11.74
C ARG A 51 7.26 2.02 -12.27
N GLY A 52 8.30 2.05 -11.45
CA GLY A 52 9.61 2.58 -11.81
C GLY A 52 10.59 2.52 -10.66
N SER A 53 11.85 2.86 -10.92
CA SER A 53 12.87 3.00 -9.90
C SER A 53 13.06 4.47 -9.56
N PHE A 54 13.24 4.79 -8.28
CA PHE A 54 13.61 6.15 -7.90
C PHE A 54 15.04 6.45 -8.35
N VAL A 55 15.24 7.62 -8.93
CA VAL A 55 16.54 8.13 -9.34
C VAL A 55 16.71 9.51 -8.75
N GLU A 56 17.88 9.80 -8.21
CA GLU A 56 18.24 11.13 -7.73
C GLU A 56 19.28 11.73 -8.68
N THR A 57 19.04 12.96 -9.14
CA THR A 57 19.96 13.70 -10.00
C THR A 57 19.92 15.16 -9.57
N ASP A 58 21.08 15.73 -9.27
CA ASP A 58 21.23 17.13 -8.81
C ASP A 58 20.29 17.50 -7.65
N GLY A 59 20.12 16.58 -6.68
CA GLY A 59 19.25 16.77 -5.51
C GLY A 59 17.74 16.75 -5.83
N ARG A 60 17.35 16.34 -7.04
CA ARG A 60 15.95 16.12 -7.43
C ARG A 60 15.69 14.64 -7.58
N VAL A 61 14.60 14.20 -6.98
CA VAL A 61 14.11 12.82 -7.12
C VAL A 61 13.17 12.75 -8.32
N SER A 62 13.37 11.72 -9.14
CA SER A 62 12.48 11.33 -10.23
C SER A 62 12.13 9.85 -10.12
N LEU A 63 11.03 9.46 -10.76
CA LEU A 63 10.71 8.06 -11.03
C LEU A 63 11.12 7.77 -12.47
N ARG A 64 11.93 6.72 -12.66
CA ARG A 64 12.40 6.25 -13.97
C ARG A 64 11.78 4.91 -14.30
N ALA A 65 11.24 4.78 -15.51
CA ALA A 65 10.80 3.51 -16.06
C ALA A 65 11.01 3.53 -17.57
N ASP A 66 11.58 2.45 -18.10
CA ASP A 66 12.06 2.41 -19.48
C ASP A 66 13.09 3.53 -19.74
N ASP A 67 12.93 4.28 -20.82
CA ASP A 67 13.72 5.46 -21.17
C ASP A 67 13.08 6.79 -20.72
N GLN A 68 12.05 6.73 -19.86
CA GLN A 68 11.27 7.89 -19.44
C GLN A 68 11.44 8.21 -17.95
N ASP A 69 11.48 9.51 -17.66
CA ASP A 69 11.53 10.05 -16.31
C ASP A 69 10.37 11.01 -16.05
N ILE A 70 9.91 11.03 -14.80
CA ILE A 70 8.99 12.04 -14.29
C ILE A 70 9.45 12.54 -12.93
N ALA A 71 9.36 13.85 -12.71
CA ALA A 71 9.65 14.45 -11.42
C ALA A 71 8.65 13.95 -10.37
N VAL A 72 9.12 13.74 -9.15
CA VAL A 72 8.26 13.30 -8.04
C VAL A 72 8.31 14.28 -6.88
N ALA A 73 7.17 14.44 -6.22
CA ALA A 73 7.09 15.06 -4.91
C ALA A 73 6.67 13.98 -3.91
N LEU A 74 7.54 13.66 -2.95
CA LEU A 74 7.26 12.65 -1.94
C LEU A 74 6.36 13.27 -0.86
N GLY A 75 5.21 12.65 -0.60
CA GLY A 75 4.35 13.03 0.52
C GLY A 75 5.00 12.70 1.87
N ASP A 76 4.42 13.23 2.94
CA ASP A 76 4.90 13.02 4.30
C ASP A 76 5.04 11.53 4.64
N GLY A 77 6.21 11.14 5.14
CA GLY A 77 6.51 9.76 5.52
C GLY A 77 6.81 8.81 4.35
N VAL A 78 6.63 9.23 3.09
CA VAL A 78 7.01 8.43 1.92
C VAL A 78 8.52 8.56 1.68
N ARG A 79 9.19 7.43 1.47
CA ARG A 79 10.63 7.37 1.17
C ARG A 79 10.87 6.79 -0.22
N ALA A 80 11.92 7.28 -0.89
CA ALA A 80 12.43 6.63 -2.08
C ALA A 80 12.93 5.22 -1.73
N LEU A 81 12.45 4.22 -2.47
CA LEU A 81 12.83 2.83 -2.29
C LEU A 81 13.96 2.45 -3.24
N SER A 82 14.79 1.51 -2.82
CA SER A 82 15.76 0.85 -3.71
C SER A 82 15.05 -0.15 -4.63
N GLY A 83 15.42 -0.16 -5.90
CA GLY A 83 14.84 -1.07 -6.91
C GLY A 83 13.51 -0.56 -7.49
N VAL A 84 12.79 -1.46 -8.16
CA VAL A 84 11.51 -1.13 -8.80
C VAL A 84 10.43 -1.02 -7.73
N ALA A 85 9.79 0.14 -7.68
CA ALA A 85 8.68 0.43 -6.80
C ALA A 85 7.37 0.51 -7.58
N GLU A 86 6.29 0.08 -6.93
CA GLU A 86 4.94 0.42 -7.31
C GLU A 86 4.52 1.67 -6.54
N VAL A 87 4.26 2.75 -7.28
CA VAL A 87 4.08 4.09 -6.76
C VAL A 87 2.65 4.54 -7.03
N ARG A 88 1.98 5.03 -5.98
CA ARG A 88 0.64 5.61 -6.06
C ARG A 88 0.73 7.09 -5.75
N GLY A 89 0.01 7.90 -6.53
CA GLY A 89 0.03 9.34 -6.35
C GLY A 89 -0.93 10.09 -7.25
N LEU A 90 -1.00 11.40 -7.02
CA LEU A 90 -1.75 12.34 -7.84
C LEU A 90 -0.87 12.86 -8.97
N PHE A 91 -1.31 12.72 -10.21
CA PHE A 91 -0.58 13.28 -11.34
C PHE A 91 -0.94 14.75 -11.55
N LEU A 92 0.08 15.61 -11.60
CA LEU A 92 -0.04 17.06 -11.72
C LEU A 92 0.63 17.54 -12.99
N ASP A 93 -0.07 18.40 -13.72
CA ASP A 93 0.45 19.21 -14.82
C ASP A 93 0.46 20.62 -14.26
N ILE A 94 1.65 21.11 -13.90
CA ILE A 94 1.80 22.33 -13.10
C ILE A 94 1.24 23.54 -13.86
N GLY A 95 1.40 23.56 -15.18
CA GLY A 95 0.92 24.67 -16.01
C GLY A 95 -0.60 24.78 -16.12
N ARG A 96 -1.35 23.83 -15.56
CA ARG A 96 -2.81 23.85 -15.46
C ARG A 96 -3.32 24.27 -14.07
N LEU A 97 -2.40 24.42 -13.12
CA LEU A 97 -2.70 24.92 -11.79
C LEU A 97 -2.43 26.40 -11.73
N GLU A 98 -3.05 27.05 -10.75
CA GLU A 98 -2.72 28.44 -10.43
C GLU A 98 -1.47 28.49 -9.54
N PRO A 99 -0.65 29.55 -9.65
CA PRO A 99 0.35 29.85 -8.65
C PRO A 99 -0.24 29.86 -7.23
N GLY A 100 0.42 29.19 -6.29
CA GLY A 100 -0.04 29.07 -4.90
C GLY A 100 -1.10 27.99 -4.65
N ASP A 101 -1.43 27.15 -5.64
CA ASP A 101 -2.33 26.02 -5.43
C ASP A 101 -1.84 25.10 -4.29
N PRO A 102 -2.69 24.77 -3.30
CA PRO A 102 -2.28 24.00 -2.12
C PRO A 102 -1.75 22.60 -2.46
N ARG A 103 -2.12 22.03 -3.62
CA ARG A 103 -1.61 20.72 -4.08
C ARG A 103 -0.15 20.76 -4.49
N LEU A 104 0.42 21.96 -4.63
CA LEU A 104 1.84 22.19 -4.89
C LEU A 104 2.66 22.29 -3.62
N ALA A 105 2.03 22.21 -2.43
CA ALA A 105 2.74 22.09 -1.17
C ALA A 105 3.68 20.89 -1.22
N GLY A 106 4.98 21.11 -1.03
CA GLY A 106 6.03 20.09 -1.17
C GLY A 106 6.73 20.07 -2.54
N THR A 107 6.27 20.84 -3.52
CA THR A 107 7.02 21.10 -4.76
C THR A 107 7.78 22.43 -4.65
N SER A 108 8.95 22.55 -5.30
CA SER A 108 9.71 23.80 -5.34
C SER A 108 9.05 24.92 -6.16
N ARG A 109 7.88 24.64 -6.77
CA ARG A 109 7.17 25.54 -7.72
C ARG A 109 6.09 26.40 -7.08
N ALA A 110 5.67 26.11 -5.85
CA ALA A 110 4.49 26.75 -5.24
C ALA A 110 4.55 28.30 -5.20
N THR A 111 5.74 28.89 -5.31
CA THR A 111 5.97 30.34 -5.16
C THR A 111 6.55 31.05 -6.40
N ASP A 112 6.86 30.34 -7.49
CA ASP A 112 7.52 30.94 -8.67
C ASP A 112 6.49 31.40 -9.72
N VAL A 113 5.87 32.55 -9.45
CA VAL A 113 4.79 33.13 -10.27
C VAL A 113 5.31 33.68 -11.61
N GLU A 114 6.52 34.24 -11.63
CA GLU A 114 7.07 34.91 -12.82
C GLU A 114 7.46 33.94 -13.94
N ARG A 115 7.74 32.67 -13.60
CA ARG A 115 8.13 31.63 -14.56
C ARG A 115 7.17 30.44 -14.54
N TRP A 116 5.86 30.72 -14.48
CA TRP A 116 4.85 29.67 -14.50
C TRP A 116 4.92 28.84 -15.80
N PRO A 117 4.93 27.51 -15.73
CA PRO A 117 5.05 26.68 -16.93
C PRO A 117 3.75 26.71 -17.74
N LEU A 118 3.85 26.49 -19.05
CA LEU A 118 2.66 26.23 -19.87
C LEU A 118 2.13 24.80 -19.61
N PRO A 119 0.84 24.53 -19.85
CA PRO A 119 0.28 23.19 -19.76
C PRO A 119 1.13 22.16 -20.53
N GLY A 120 1.51 21.08 -19.85
CA GLY A 120 2.32 19.98 -20.38
C GLY A 120 3.83 20.17 -20.31
N GLN A 121 4.34 21.34 -19.88
CA GLN A 121 5.78 21.58 -19.78
C GLN A 121 6.40 21.00 -18.50
N GLU A 122 5.66 21.02 -17.40
CA GLU A 122 6.14 20.49 -16.13
C GLU A 122 5.11 19.54 -15.52
N LEU A 123 5.54 18.29 -15.40
CA LEU A 123 4.72 17.17 -14.95
C LEU A 123 5.32 16.58 -13.69
N VAL A 124 4.51 16.45 -12.66
CA VAL A 124 4.93 15.97 -11.34
C VAL A 124 3.99 14.86 -10.89
N LEU A 125 4.56 13.81 -10.32
CA LEU A 125 3.80 12.81 -9.57
C LEU A 125 3.92 13.12 -8.08
N ALA A 126 2.82 13.58 -7.46
CA ALA A 126 2.75 13.76 -6.02
C ALA A 126 2.44 12.41 -5.36
N ILE A 127 3.49 11.76 -4.86
CA ILE A 127 3.44 10.38 -4.37
C ILE A 127 2.87 10.35 -2.96
N THR A 128 1.80 9.57 -2.79
CA THR A 128 1.17 9.32 -1.49
C THR A 128 1.57 7.99 -0.88
N SER A 129 2.04 7.04 -1.70
CA SER A 129 2.64 5.79 -1.22
C SER A 129 3.58 5.18 -2.24
N ALA A 130 4.61 4.50 -1.74
CA ALA A 130 5.54 3.71 -2.54
C ALA A 130 5.76 2.37 -1.83
N THR A 131 5.68 1.28 -2.58
CA THR A 131 5.92 -0.07 -2.08
C THR A 131 6.84 -0.81 -3.05
N GLY A 132 7.59 -1.81 -2.57
CA GLY A 132 8.37 -2.66 -3.47
C GLY A 132 7.43 -3.33 -4.48
N ALA A 133 7.76 -3.27 -5.77
CA ALA A 133 6.88 -3.83 -6.80
C ALA A 133 6.79 -5.36 -6.64
N PRO A 134 5.58 -5.92 -6.40
CA PRO A 134 5.44 -7.37 -6.33
C PRO A 134 5.82 -7.99 -7.67
N GLN A 135 6.44 -9.17 -7.59
CA GLN A 135 6.74 -9.97 -8.76
C GLN A 135 5.43 -10.32 -9.47
N VAL A 136 5.25 -9.81 -10.69
CA VAL A 136 4.06 -10.10 -11.48
C VAL A 136 4.18 -11.54 -11.98
N GLN A 137 3.30 -12.40 -11.48
CA GLN A 137 3.16 -13.78 -11.95
C GLN A 137 2.13 -13.82 -13.08
N GLY A 138 2.52 -14.33 -14.23
CA GLY A 138 1.63 -14.55 -15.38
C GLY A 138 1.30 -13.29 -16.20
N THR A 139 0.43 -13.50 -17.19
CA THR A 139 0.04 -12.51 -18.19
C THR A 139 -1.38 -12.02 -17.88
N SER A 140 -1.52 -10.77 -17.46
CA SER A 140 -2.80 -10.16 -17.09
C SER A 140 -2.92 -8.73 -17.63
N VAL A 141 -4.14 -8.19 -17.67
CA VAL A 141 -4.37 -6.80 -18.11
C VAL A 141 -3.59 -5.81 -17.24
N ARG A 142 -3.55 -6.04 -15.92
CA ARG A 142 -2.75 -5.25 -14.97
C ARG A 142 -1.26 -5.31 -15.31
N ALA A 143 -0.74 -6.52 -15.50
CA ALA A 143 0.67 -6.77 -15.84
C ALA A 143 1.08 -5.99 -17.09
N VAL A 144 0.29 -6.12 -18.15
CA VAL A 144 0.55 -5.49 -19.45
C VAL A 144 0.40 -3.97 -19.36
N ALA A 145 -0.58 -3.45 -18.61
CA ALA A 145 -0.77 -2.01 -18.44
C ALA A 145 0.38 -1.31 -17.68
N LEU A 146 1.01 -2.02 -16.72
CA LEU A 146 2.09 -1.47 -15.90
C LEU A 146 3.48 -1.72 -16.48
N GLU A 147 3.71 -2.89 -17.06
CA GLU A 147 5.02 -3.34 -17.54
C GLU A 147 4.95 -3.83 -19.00
N PRO A 148 4.44 -3.02 -19.94
CA PRO A 148 4.19 -3.48 -21.32
C PRO A 148 5.45 -3.96 -22.02
N TRP A 149 6.63 -3.43 -21.68
CA TRP A 149 7.92 -3.84 -22.25
C TRP A 149 8.26 -5.31 -22.01
N ARG A 150 7.70 -5.95 -20.96
CA ARG A 150 7.92 -7.38 -20.68
C ARG A 150 7.17 -8.30 -21.65
N PHE A 151 6.16 -7.77 -22.33
CA PHE A 151 5.24 -8.53 -23.18
C PHE A 151 5.24 -8.04 -24.63
N GLU A 152 6.03 -7.00 -24.94
CA GLU A 152 6.03 -6.36 -26.24
C GLU A 152 6.44 -7.36 -27.33
N GLY A 153 5.61 -7.46 -28.38
CA GLY A 153 5.80 -8.44 -29.45
C GLY A 153 5.43 -9.88 -29.09
N GLU A 154 5.31 -10.24 -27.81
CA GLU A 154 4.97 -11.60 -27.37
C GLU A 154 3.47 -11.91 -27.55
N PRO A 155 3.11 -13.18 -27.85
CA PRO A 155 1.72 -13.59 -27.84
C PRO A 155 1.19 -13.63 -26.40
N VAL A 156 0.07 -12.97 -26.18
CA VAL A 156 -0.62 -12.91 -24.89
C VAL A 156 -2.06 -13.35 -25.02
N THR A 157 -2.60 -13.93 -23.95
CA THR A 157 -4.04 -14.13 -23.76
C THR A 157 -4.47 -13.36 -22.52
N LEU A 158 -5.39 -12.42 -22.70
CA LEU A 158 -5.86 -11.51 -21.66
C LEU A 158 -7.36 -11.67 -21.49
N VAL A 159 -7.80 -11.77 -20.24
CA VAL A 159 -9.23 -11.83 -19.91
C VAL A 159 -9.63 -10.53 -19.22
N GLY A 160 -10.75 -9.95 -19.65
CA GLY A 160 -11.29 -8.74 -19.05
C GLY A 160 -12.70 -8.42 -19.55
N GLN A 161 -13.30 -7.41 -18.93
CA GLN A 161 -14.58 -6.86 -19.32
C GLN A 161 -14.42 -5.94 -20.52
N PHE A 162 -15.32 -6.11 -21.50
CA PHE A 162 -15.51 -5.20 -22.60
C PHE A 162 -16.08 -3.86 -22.12
N ARG A 163 -15.48 -2.74 -22.55
CA ARG A 163 -15.85 -1.38 -22.13
C ARG A 163 -16.24 -0.48 -23.32
N GLY A 164 -16.52 -1.09 -24.47
CA GLY A 164 -16.82 -0.38 -25.72
C GLY A 164 -15.63 0.45 -26.21
N ARG A 165 -15.90 1.47 -27.03
CA ARG A 165 -14.91 2.46 -27.50
C ARG A 165 -14.59 3.45 -26.38
N ASN A 166 -14.15 2.92 -25.23
CA ASN A 166 -13.83 3.67 -24.03
C ASN A 166 -15.02 4.48 -23.47
N LEU A 167 -16.23 3.90 -23.49
CA LEU A 167 -17.49 4.54 -23.04
C LEU A 167 -17.51 4.88 -21.55
N LEU A 168 -16.56 4.31 -20.79
CA LEU A 168 -16.39 4.47 -19.36
C LEU A 168 -15.15 5.31 -19.02
N ALA A 169 -14.52 5.90 -20.04
CA ALA A 169 -13.34 6.73 -19.92
C ALA A 169 -12.24 6.06 -19.07
N ASP A 170 -12.01 4.76 -19.27
CA ASP A 170 -11.00 3.96 -18.56
C ASP A 170 -9.57 4.34 -19.04
N LEU A 171 -9.41 4.75 -20.30
CA LEU A 171 -8.12 5.13 -20.90
C LEU A 171 -8.14 6.52 -21.59
N PRO A 172 -6.98 7.09 -21.98
CA PRO A 172 -6.93 8.26 -22.85
C PRO A 172 -7.59 8.02 -24.22
N GLY A 173 -7.56 9.05 -25.08
CA GLY A 173 -8.16 9.01 -26.41
C GLY A 173 -7.82 7.75 -27.23
N ALA A 174 -8.77 7.33 -28.07
CA ALA A 174 -8.64 6.10 -28.85
C ALA A 174 -7.41 6.12 -29.77
N PRO A 175 -6.77 4.96 -30.00
CA PRO A 175 -5.63 4.86 -30.90
C PRO A 175 -6.02 5.08 -32.37
N ALA A 176 -7.32 5.03 -32.70
CA ALA A 176 -7.89 5.23 -34.04
C ALA A 176 -7.24 4.36 -35.13
N ARG A 177 -6.86 3.13 -34.75
CA ARG A 177 -6.33 2.10 -35.65
C ARG A 177 -7.46 1.44 -36.45
N SER A 178 -8.65 1.38 -35.87
CA SER A 178 -9.85 0.80 -36.47
C SER A 178 -11.12 1.44 -35.90
N PRO A 179 -12.23 1.48 -36.66
CA PRO A 179 -13.54 1.86 -36.11
C PRO A 179 -14.02 0.90 -35.00
N TYR A 180 -13.38 -0.27 -34.86
CA TYR A 180 -13.74 -1.25 -33.85
C TYR A 180 -12.78 -1.29 -32.66
N ASP A 181 -11.86 -0.34 -32.52
CA ASP A 181 -10.99 -0.28 -31.34
C ASP A 181 -11.84 -0.17 -30.06
N PHE A 182 -11.53 -0.99 -29.06
CA PHE A 182 -12.28 -1.04 -27.82
C PHE A 182 -11.37 -1.21 -26.61
N VAL A 183 -11.90 -0.97 -25.41
CA VAL A 183 -11.15 -1.14 -24.16
C VAL A 183 -11.52 -2.45 -23.49
N LEU A 184 -10.49 -3.17 -23.03
CA LEU A 184 -10.59 -4.32 -22.15
C LEU A 184 -10.11 -3.92 -20.75
N ARG A 185 -10.94 -4.14 -19.73
CA ARG A 185 -10.62 -3.81 -18.33
C ARG A 185 -10.66 -5.06 -17.46
N ALA A 186 -9.66 -5.25 -16.59
CA ALA A 186 -9.71 -6.26 -15.54
C ALA A 186 -9.05 -5.73 -14.28
N THR A 187 -9.62 -6.02 -13.11
CA THR A 187 -9.20 -5.46 -11.81
C THR A 187 -9.15 -3.92 -11.88
N ASP A 188 -7.96 -3.33 -11.84
CA ASP A 188 -7.70 -1.90 -11.99
C ASP A 188 -6.91 -1.53 -13.26
N GLY A 189 -6.52 -2.52 -14.06
CA GLY A 189 -5.88 -2.32 -15.35
C GLY A 189 -6.89 -2.16 -16.50
N ALA A 190 -6.54 -1.34 -17.48
CA ALA A 190 -7.24 -1.25 -18.75
C ALA A 190 -6.23 -1.18 -19.90
N ILE A 191 -6.59 -1.78 -21.04
CA ILE A 191 -5.80 -1.71 -22.27
C ILE A 191 -6.71 -1.50 -23.48
N TRP A 192 -6.16 -0.94 -24.55
CA TRP A 192 -6.82 -0.92 -25.84
C TRP A 192 -6.67 -2.26 -26.55
N VAL A 193 -7.73 -2.68 -27.24
CA VAL A 193 -7.72 -3.85 -28.13
C VAL A 193 -8.02 -3.36 -29.54
N THR A 194 -7.18 -3.76 -30.49
CA THR A 194 -7.23 -3.33 -31.90
C THR A 194 -7.21 -4.55 -32.83
N GLY A 195 -7.37 -4.32 -34.14
CA GLY A 195 -7.21 -5.35 -35.18
C GLY A 195 -8.40 -6.29 -35.39
N ARG A 196 -9.34 -6.39 -34.44
CA ARG A 196 -10.55 -7.22 -34.56
C ARG A 196 -11.80 -6.50 -34.05
N ARG A 197 -12.93 -6.75 -34.72
CA ARG A 197 -14.25 -6.40 -34.20
C ARG A 197 -14.61 -7.34 -33.03
N PRO A 198 -15.22 -6.85 -31.93
CA PRO A 198 -15.62 -7.68 -30.78
C PRO A 198 -16.85 -8.54 -31.10
N ARG A 199 -16.66 -9.50 -32.02
CA ARG A 199 -17.67 -10.48 -32.45
C ARG A 199 -17.03 -11.87 -32.54
N GLY A 200 -17.86 -12.90 -32.38
CA GLY A 200 -17.42 -14.29 -32.45
C GLY A 200 -18.60 -15.25 -32.35
N GLN A 201 -18.32 -16.51 -32.03
CA GLN A 201 -19.40 -17.48 -31.83
C GLN A 201 -20.25 -17.10 -30.62
N GLY A 202 -21.55 -16.89 -30.84
CA GLY A 202 -22.50 -16.58 -29.78
C GLY A 202 -22.52 -15.12 -29.30
N PHE A 203 -21.79 -14.20 -29.95
CA PHE A 203 -21.83 -12.78 -29.59
C PHE A 203 -21.44 -11.84 -30.75
N ASP A 204 -22.01 -10.63 -30.74
CA ASP A 204 -21.60 -9.49 -31.55
C ASP A 204 -21.83 -8.24 -30.70
N LEU A 205 -20.76 -7.70 -30.12
CA LEU A 205 -20.83 -6.55 -29.23
C LEU A 205 -20.65 -5.25 -30.03
N SER A 206 -21.45 -4.25 -29.72
CA SER A 206 -21.28 -2.91 -30.27
C SER A 206 -20.31 -2.10 -29.41
N VAL A 207 -19.32 -1.49 -30.04
CA VAL A 207 -18.37 -0.59 -29.37
C VAL A 207 -19.01 0.71 -28.89
N ASP A 208 -20.17 1.07 -29.44
CA ASP A 208 -20.88 2.31 -29.12
C ASP A 208 -22.09 2.07 -28.19
N ALA A 209 -22.42 0.81 -27.87
CA ALA A 209 -23.57 0.47 -27.02
C ALA A 209 -23.14 0.20 -25.57
N ARG A 210 -23.57 1.06 -24.65
CA ARG A 210 -23.25 0.91 -23.21
C ARG A 210 -23.83 -0.38 -22.61
N VAL A 211 -24.94 -0.89 -23.15
CA VAL A 211 -25.56 -2.16 -22.72
C VAL A 211 -24.67 -3.38 -22.96
N ASP A 212 -23.76 -3.32 -23.93
CA ASP A 212 -22.85 -4.41 -24.24
C ASP A 212 -21.60 -4.40 -23.33
N THR A 213 -21.40 -3.34 -22.55
CA THR A 213 -20.28 -3.26 -21.61
C THR A 213 -20.45 -4.24 -20.45
N GLY A 214 -19.33 -4.66 -19.85
CA GLY A 214 -19.31 -5.61 -18.74
C GLY A 214 -19.29 -7.09 -19.17
N ARG A 215 -19.47 -7.39 -20.46
CA ARG A 215 -19.28 -8.75 -20.99
C ARG A 215 -17.81 -9.15 -20.91
N TRP A 216 -17.55 -10.36 -20.42
CA TRP A 216 -16.19 -10.88 -20.29
C TRP A 216 -15.70 -11.48 -21.60
N LEU A 217 -14.51 -11.05 -22.01
CA LEU A 217 -13.84 -11.48 -23.23
C LEU A 217 -12.45 -12.02 -22.92
N ALA A 218 -12.08 -13.10 -23.60
CA ALA A 218 -10.70 -13.57 -23.73
C ALA A 218 -10.13 -13.06 -25.06
N ILE A 219 -9.06 -12.28 -24.99
CA ILE A 219 -8.37 -11.65 -26.12
C ILE A 219 -7.01 -12.33 -26.28
N THR A 220 -6.77 -12.94 -27.44
CA THR A 220 -5.43 -13.43 -27.80
C THR A 220 -4.83 -12.51 -28.85
N GLY A 221 -3.57 -12.10 -28.69
CA GLY A 221 -2.95 -11.11 -29.57
C GLY A 221 -1.49 -10.83 -29.21
N ARG A 222 -0.94 -9.75 -29.78
CA ARG A 222 0.40 -9.25 -29.44
C ARG A 222 0.32 -7.88 -28.79
N VAL A 223 1.13 -7.64 -27.76
CA VAL A 223 1.22 -6.33 -27.12
C VAL A 223 1.98 -5.38 -28.02
N ILE A 224 1.41 -4.19 -28.23
CA ILE A 224 1.99 -3.09 -29.00
C ILE A 224 1.97 -1.82 -28.15
N ARG A 225 3.07 -1.08 -28.17
CA ARG A 225 3.14 0.27 -27.63
C ARG A 225 3.23 1.28 -28.77
N ALA A 226 2.42 2.32 -28.72
CA ALA A 226 2.59 3.45 -29.62
C ALA A 226 1.99 4.72 -29.04
N GLY A 227 2.76 5.81 -29.06
CA GLY A 227 2.29 7.12 -28.64
C GLY A 227 1.73 7.13 -27.22
N GLY A 228 2.45 6.55 -26.25
CA GLY A 228 2.05 6.47 -24.85
C GLY A 228 0.86 5.56 -24.54
N LEU A 229 0.30 4.85 -25.53
CA LEU A 229 -0.79 3.89 -25.34
C LEU A 229 -0.25 2.46 -25.35
N VAL A 230 -0.81 1.64 -24.46
CA VAL A 230 -0.63 0.19 -24.43
C VAL A 230 -1.84 -0.47 -25.11
N MET A 231 -1.57 -1.27 -26.13
CA MET A 231 -2.58 -1.94 -26.94
C MET A 231 -2.27 -3.43 -27.06
N VAL A 232 -3.29 -4.21 -27.37
CA VAL A 232 -3.15 -5.56 -27.92
C VAL A 232 -3.77 -5.61 -29.30
N GLU A 233 -2.95 -5.92 -30.30
CA GLU A 233 -3.45 -6.28 -31.63
C GLU A 233 -4.00 -7.70 -31.57
N ALA A 234 -5.33 -7.80 -31.57
CA ALA A 234 -6.02 -9.06 -31.38
C ALA A 234 -5.88 -9.95 -32.61
N SER A 235 -5.48 -11.20 -32.39
CA SER A 235 -5.57 -12.29 -33.35
C SER A 235 -6.84 -13.12 -33.14
N GLY A 236 -7.36 -13.18 -31.90
CA GLY A 236 -8.59 -13.90 -31.53
C GLY A 236 -9.36 -13.23 -30.40
N ILE A 237 -10.69 -13.37 -30.42
CA ILE A 237 -11.62 -12.87 -29.40
C ILE A 237 -12.65 -13.97 -29.12
N ALA A 238 -12.86 -14.32 -27.86
CA ALA A 238 -13.89 -15.25 -27.43
C ALA A 238 -14.67 -14.70 -26.24
N LEU A 239 -15.96 -15.04 -26.13
CA LEU A 239 -16.71 -14.83 -24.90
C LEU A 239 -16.17 -15.80 -23.85
N THR A 240 -16.04 -15.32 -22.61
CA THR A 240 -15.66 -16.15 -21.47
C THR A 240 -16.51 -15.77 -20.26
N GLU A 241 -16.52 -16.64 -19.26
CA GLU A 241 -17.01 -16.28 -17.94
C GLU A 241 -16.01 -15.38 -17.22
N GLU A 242 -16.50 -14.67 -16.21
CA GLU A 242 -15.65 -13.96 -15.26
C GLU A 242 -14.62 -14.95 -14.69
N PRO A 243 -13.31 -14.64 -14.77
CA PRO A 243 -12.32 -15.44 -14.08
C PRO A 243 -12.75 -15.57 -12.63
N ALA A 244 -12.85 -16.81 -12.14
CA ALA A 244 -12.90 -17.02 -10.70
C ALA A 244 -11.73 -16.23 -10.12
N VAL A 245 -12.01 -15.35 -9.15
CA VAL A 245 -10.97 -14.71 -8.35
C VAL A 245 -10.27 -15.87 -7.65
N THR A 246 -9.26 -16.45 -8.31
CA THR A 246 -8.19 -17.12 -7.60
C THR A 246 -7.58 -16.00 -6.81
N ASP A 247 -7.55 -16.13 -5.49
CA ASP A 247 -6.96 -15.16 -4.57
C ASP A 247 -5.49 -14.91 -4.95
N ALA A 248 -5.25 -14.17 -6.03
CA ALA A 248 -4.10 -13.33 -6.19
C ALA A 248 -4.33 -12.27 -5.13
N ALA A 249 -3.80 -12.58 -3.94
CA ALA A 249 -3.80 -11.79 -2.72
C ALA A 249 -4.61 -10.52 -2.87
N SER A 250 -5.81 -10.49 -2.28
CA SER A 250 -6.47 -9.26 -1.90
C SER A 250 -5.38 -8.25 -1.54
N ASP A 251 -5.29 -7.15 -2.29
CA ASP A 251 -4.75 -5.89 -1.77
C ASP A 251 -5.74 -5.47 -0.66
N ASP A 252 -5.84 -6.28 0.40
CA ASP A 252 -6.11 -5.73 1.71
C ASP A 252 -4.98 -4.75 1.90
N ASP A 253 -5.39 -3.50 2.11
CA ASP A 253 -4.58 -2.44 2.67
C ASP A 253 -3.52 -3.08 3.57
N VAL A 254 -2.27 -3.21 3.08
CA VAL A 254 -1.18 -3.62 3.97
C VAL A 254 -1.10 -2.44 4.90
N ALA A 255 -1.78 -2.58 6.03
CA ALA A 255 -1.73 -1.62 7.11
C ALA A 255 -0.24 -1.31 7.28
N PRO A 256 0.14 -0.02 7.32
CA PRO A 256 1.54 0.36 7.48
C PRO A 256 2.15 -0.54 8.55
N PRO A 257 3.36 -1.09 8.32
CA PRO A 257 3.93 -2.09 9.21
C PRO A 257 3.75 -1.60 10.64
N PRO A 258 3.12 -2.42 11.50
CA PRO A 258 2.65 -1.97 12.80
C PRO A 258 3.82 -1.30 13.52
N ALA A 259 3.54 -0.11 14.07
CA ALA A 259 4.57 0.72 14.69
C ALA A 259 5.40 -0.11 15.69
N PRO A 260 6.64 0.27 16.00
CA PRO A 260 7.40 -0.38 17.06
C PRO A 260 6.67 -0.30 18.40
N ILE A 261 6.74 -1.36 19.20
CA ILE A 261 6.24 -1.40 20.57
C ILE A 261 7.38 -1.00 21.50
N ASP A 262 7.13 0.03 22.31
CA ASP A 262 8.11 0.57 23.25
C ASP A 262 7.93 -0.02 24.66
N VAL A 263 9.04 -0.13 25.39
CA VAL A 263 9.02 -0.33 26.83
C VAL A 263 8.69 1.02 27.50
N VAL A 264 7.54 1.09 28.16
CA VAL A 264 7.04 2.32 28.79
C VAL A 264 7.40 2.43 30.26
N PHE A 265 7.63 1.29 30.91
CA PHE A 265 7.94 1.25 32.34
C PHE A 265 8.69 -0.02 32.71
N SER A 266 9.53 0.06 33.74
CA SER A 266 10.17 -1.10 34.34
C SER A 266 10.26 -0.97 35.86
N THR A 267 10.30 -2.11 36.54
CA THR A 267 10.62 -2.21 37.96
C THR A 267 11.57 -3.38 38.14
N PRO A 268 12.78 -3.20 38.69
CA PRO A 268 13.41 -1.94 39.08
C PRO A 268 13.53 -0.91 37.95
N VAL A 269 13.75 0.35 38.29
CA VAL A 269 14.09 1.41 37.32
C VAL A 269 15.57 1.41 36.99
N ALA A 270 15.95 2.05 35.88
CA ALA A 270 17.34 2.13 35.45
C ALA A 270 18.23 2.84 36.48
N GLY A 271 19.33 2.16 36.85
CA GLY A 271 20.28 2.64 37.84
C GLY A 271 19.82 2.49 39.29
N GLU A 272 18.68 1.83 39.55
CA GLU A 272 18.18 1.60 40.91
C GLU A 272 19.21 0.83 41.74
N ARG A 273 19.31 1.21 43.02
CA ARG A 273 20.24 0.62 43.98
C ARG A 273 19.45 0.05 45.14
N GLU A 274 20.09 -0.82 45.91
CA GLU A 274 19.47 -1.46 47.06
C GLU A 274 18.24 -2.31 46.70
N VAL A 275 18.24 -2.83 45.47
CA VAL A 275 17.18 -3.72 45.00
C VAL A 275 17.22 -5.03 45.78
N SER A 276 16.06 -5.54 46.19
CA SER A 276 15.95 -6.79 46.92
C SER A 276 16.60 -7.97 46.17
N PRO A 277 17.32 -8.87 46.86
CA PRO A 277 17.83 -10.12 46.27
C PRO A 277 16.74 -11.00 45.61
N ASP A 278 15.50 -10.92 46.11
CA ASP A 278 14.35 -11.70 45.61
C ASP A 278 13.46 -10.90 44.63
N VAL A 279 14.01 -9.84 44.02
CA VAL A 279 13.24 -8.96 43.13
C VAL A 279 12.66 -9.72 41.94
N ARG A 280 11.41 -9.42 41.63
CA ARG A 280 10.81 -9.71 40.32
C ARG A 280 11.01 -8.49 39.43
N VAL A 281 11.65 -8.69 38.28
CA VAL A 281 11.76 -7.62 37.28
C VAL A 281 10.48 -7.60 36.46
N ARG A 282 9.88 -6.42 36.31
CA ARG A 282 8.70 -6.19 35.48
C ARG A 282 9.06 -5.23 34.35
N ILE A 283 8.70 -5.58 33.13
CA ILE A 283 8.91 -4.77 31.92
C ILE A 283 7.55 -4.55 31.27
N GLN A 284 7.04 -3.32 31.31
CA GLN A 284 5.74 -2.97 30.75
C GLN A 284 5.90 -2.35 29.36
N VAL A 285 5.09 -2.81 28.42
CA VAL A 285 5.12 -2.39 27.01
C VAL A 285 3.88 -1.58 26.64
N SER A 286 4.00 -0.71 25.63
CA SER A 286 2.91 0.19 25.22
C SER A 286 1.66 -0.54 24.68
N ARG A 287 1.85 -1.75 24.14
CA ARG A 287 0.82 -2.58 23.50
C ARG A 287 0.96 -4.06 23.85
N GLY A 288 -0.09 -4.83 23.56
CA GLY A 288 -0.11 -6.26 23.80
C GLY A 288 0.89 -7.02 22.92
N ILE A 289 1.58 -8.01 23.47
CA ILE A 289 2.56 -8.84 22.75
C ILE A 289 2.10 -10.31 22.71
N ALA A 290 2.59 -11.05 21.73
CA ALA A 290 2.36 -12.49 21.63
C ALA A 290 3.16 -13.20 22.74
N PRO A 291 2.50 -13.95 23.66
CA PRO A 291 3.20 -14.56 24.80
C PRO A 291 4.37 -15.47 24.38
N ASP A 292 4.15 -16.30 23.36
CA ASP A 292 5.14 -17.25 22.84
C ASP A 292 6.37 -16.57 22.23
N SER A 293 6.31 -15.27 21.90
CA SER A 293 7.43 -14.52 21.34
C SER A 293 8.45 -14.06 22.39
N VAL A 294 8.11 -14.15 23.68
CA VAL A 294 8.98 -13.75 24.80
C VAL A 294 10.02 -14.83 25.13
N ASP A 295 9.69 -16.09 24.85
CA ASP A 295 10.50 -17.24 25.24
C ASP A 295 11.90 -17.18 24.62
N GLY A 296 12.92 -17.26 25.47
CA GLY A 296 14.32 -17.16 25.07
C GLY A 296 14.77 -15.77 24.59
N ARG A 297 13.92 -14.74 24.69
CA ARG A 297 14.23 -13.36 24.27
C ARG A 297 14.50 -12.40 25.42
N VAL A 298 14.50 -12.88 26.66
CA VAL A 298 14.97 -12.12 27.82
C VAL A 298 16.26 -12.75 28.33
N ARG A 299 17.30 -11.91 28.45
CA ARG A 299 18.59 -12.31 28.99
C ARG A 299 18.88 -11.52 30.25
N ALA A 300 19.40 -12.19 31.26
CA ALA A 300 19.91 -11.55 32.46
C ALA A 300 21.39 -11.88 32.62
N VAL A 301 22.17 -10.87 32.98
CA VAL A 301 23.60 -11.03 33.21
C VAL A 301 24.03 -10.27 34.46
N ARG A 302 25.00 -10.82 35.16
CA ARG A 302 25.70 -10.14 36.24
C ARG A 302 26.96 -9.49 35.68
N VAL A 303 27.15 -8.22 35.99
CA VAL A 303 28.34 -7.45 35.64
C VAL A 303 29.33 -7.53 36.80
N ALA A 304 30.54 -8.02 36.54
CA ALA A 304 31.59 -8.08 37.54
C ALA A 304 32.14 -6.68 37.87
N PRO A 305 32.69 -6.49 39.10
CA PRO A 305 33.39 -5.26 39.45
C PRO A 305 34.53 -4.99 38.43
N GLY A 306 34.48 -3.87 37.73
CA GLY A 306 35.43 -3.52 36.67
C GLY A 306 34.96 -3.79 35.22
N GLY A 307 33.72 -4.27 35.02
CA GLY A 307 33.03 -4.27 33.72
C GLY A 307 33.42 -5.35 32.71
N ALA A 308 34.34 -6.26 33.04
CA ALA A 308 34.93 -7.19 32.08
C ALA A 308 34.34 -8.61 32.06
N ALA A 309 33.75 -9.09 33.17
CA ALA A 309 33.13 -10.42 33.22
C ALA A 309 31.62 -10.33 33.32
N VAL A 310 30.95 -11.03 32.40
CA VAL A 310 29.48 -11.09 32.25
C VAL A 310 29.06 -12.53 32.53
N GLU A 311 28.49 -12.78 33.70
CA GLU A 311 28.00 -14.11 34.10
C GLU A 311 26.50 -14.20 33.78
N PRO A 312 26.07 -15.13 32.90
CA PRO A 312 24.65 -15.32 32.60
C PRO A 312 23.88 -15.78 33.84
N LEU A 313 22.68 -15.22 34.04
CA LEU A 313 21.76 -15.62 35.09
C LEU A 313 20.58 -16.36 34.48
N GLU A 314 20.18 -17.46 35.12
CA GLU A 314 19.00 -18.21 34.70
C GLU A 314 17.73 -17.48 35.13
N VAL A 315 16.83 -17.23 34.16
CA VAL A 315 15.58 -16.52 34.36
C VAL A 315 14.40 -17.28 33.77
N ARG A 316 13.23 -17.08 34.37
CA ARG A 316 11.94 -17.49 33.83
C ARG A 316 11.12 -16.26 33.51
N THR A 317 10.48 -16.29 32.35
CA THR A 317 9.61 -15.22 31.87
C THR A 317 8.16 -15.67 31.88
N SER A 318 7.27 -14.74 32.19
CA SER A 318 5.84 -14.90 31.98
C SER A 318 5.25 -13.58 31.49
N TYR A 319 4.25 -13.63 30.62
CA TYR A 319 3.56 -12.45 30.15
C TYR A 319 2.19 -12.29 30.80
N ASP A 320 1.96 -11.14 31.43
CA ASP A 320 0.66 -10.71 31.94
C ASP A 320 -0.01 -9.80 30.90
N ALA A 321 -1.01 -10.33 30.20
CA ALA A 321 -1.73 -9.59 29.17
C ALA A 321 -2.59 -8.45 29.72
N THR A 322 -3.07 -8.54 30.96
CA THR A 322 -3.86 -7.49 31.61
C THR A 322 -2.99 -6.27 31.91
N LEU A 323 -1.78 -6.50 32.41
CA LEU A 323 -0.82 -5.44 32.73
C LEU A 323 0.06 -5.04 31.54
N ARG A 324 0.04 -5.82 30.46
CA ARG A 324 0.95 -5.71 29.31
C ARG A 324 2.41 -5.73 29.77
N ALA A 325 2.71 -6.70 30.62
CA ALA A 325 3.98 -6.76 31.32
C ALA A 325 4.64 -8.13 31.17
N ILE A 326 5.95 -8.11 30.89
CA ILE A 326 6.82 -9.27 31.02
C ILE A 326 7.32 -9.28 32.46
N ASP A 327 6.97 -10.34 33.19
CA ASP A 327 7.50 -10.63 34.51
C ASP A 327 8.70 -11.58 34.36
N VAL A 328 9.84 -11.18 34.91
CA VAL A 328 11.09 -11.93 34.91
C VAL A 328 11.41 -12.33 36.34
N THR A 329 11.57 -13.63 36.57
CA THR A 329 11.91 -14.21 37.87
C THR A 329 13.22 -14.96 37.75
N PHE A 330 14.14 -14.72 38.69
CA PHE A 330 15.42 -15.41 38.74
C PHE A 330 15.29 -16.81 39.34
N ALA A 331 16.10 -17.75 38.88
CA ALA A 331 16.09 -19.13 39.40
C ALA A 331 16.60 -19.22 40.86
N ALA A 332 17.43 -18.28 41.29
CA ALA A 332 17.96 -18.15 42.64
C ALA A 332 18.01 -16.67 43.07
N PRO A 333 18.03 -16.39 44.39
CA PRO A 333 18.23 -15.03 44.90
C PRO A 333 19.50 -14.39 44.33
N LEU A 334 19.42 -13.11 43.98
CA LEU A 334 20.54 -12.38 43.42
C LEU A 334 21.62 -12.14 44.47
N PRO A 335 22.92 -12.22 44.12
CA PRO A 335 23.99 -11.96 45.08
C PRO A 335 23.98 -10.50 45.55
N SER A 336 24.18 -10.29 46.85
CA SER A 336 24.28 -8.95 47.43
C SER A 336 25.37 -8.11 46.74
N PHE A 337 25.10 -6.82 46.56
CA PHE A 337 25.99 -5.87 45.88
C PHE A 337 26.30 -6.19 44.42
N ALA A 338 25.61 -7.15 43.79
CA ALA A 338 25.79 -7.44 42.37
C ALA A 338 25.13 -6.37 41.50
N THR A 339 25.79 -6.03 40.39
CA THR A 339 25.18 -5.24 39.31
C THR A 339 24.59 -6.21 38.29
N ILE A 340 23.31 -6.01 37.99
CA ILE A 340 22.53 -6.90 37.12
C ILE A 340 22.08 -6.09 35.91
N THR A 341 22.25 -6.66 34.72
CA THR A 341 21.70 -6.12 33.47
C THR A 341 20.68 -7.11 32.91
N ILE A 342 19.48 -6.60 32.64
CA ILE A 342 18.41 -7.28 31.93
C ILE A 342 18.36 -6.74 30.51
N GLU A 343 18.22 -7.64 29.54
CA GLU A 343 18.10 -7.31 28.13
C GLU A 343 16.87 -7.99 27.55
N LEU A 344 16.06 -7.20 26.88
CA LEU A 344 15.03 -7.65 25.96
C LEU A 344 15.64 -7.66 24.56
N LEU A 345 15.76 -8.84 23.97
CA LEU A 345 16.39 -9.06 22.68
C LEU A 345 15.40 -8.84 21.53
N ASP A 346 15.94 -8.69 20.31
CA ASP A 346 15.13 -8.69 19.09
C ASP A 346 14.26 -9.96 18.98
N GLY A 347 13.10 -9.84 18.32
CA GLY A 347 12.24 -10.96 17.97
C GLY A 347 10.98 -11.12 18.83
N VAL A 348 10.78 -10.27 19.84
CA VAL A 348 9.50 -10.15 20.53
C VAL A 348 8.53 -9.36 19.66
N VAL A 349 7.31 -9.86 19.49
CA VAL A 349 6.32 -9.29 18.56
C VAL A 349 4.99 -9.00 19.24
N GLY A 350 4.33 -7.95 18.76
CA GLY A 350 2.98 -7.54 19.11
C GLY A 350 1.94 -8.56 18.69
N LEU A 351 0.77 -8.52 19.34
CA LEU A 351 -0.42 -9.22 18.84
C LEU A 351 -0.87 -8.71 17.46
N ASP A 352 -0.50 -7.48 17.13
CA ASP A 352 -0.70 -6.84 15.83
C ASP A 352 0.46 -7.09 14.85
N GLY A 353 1.49 -7.83 15.25
CA GLY A 353 2.71 -8.09 14.46
C GLY A 353 3.79 -7.00 14.58
N GLY A 354 3.59 -5.95 15.37
CA GLY A 354 4.58 -4.88 15.56
C GLY A 354 5.82 -5.36 16.33
N PRO A 355 7.05 -5.01 15.94
CA PRO A 355 8.24 -5.45 16.67
C PRO A 355 8.38 -4.69 17.99
N VAL A 356 8.75 -5.36 19.07
CA VAL A 356 9.22 -4.69 20.29
C VAL A 356 10.68 -4.27 20.09
N GLN A 357 11.04 -3.04 20.43
CA GLN A 357 12.44 -2.60 20.32
C GLN A 357 13.33 -3.30 21.36
N PRO A 358 14.56 -3.67 21.00
CA PRO A 358 15.56 -4.10 21.98
C PRO A 358 15.73 -3.06 23.07
N TRP A 359 15.82 -3.54 24.30
CA TRP A 359 15.85 -2.67 25.47
C TRP A 359 16.70 -3.28 26.57
N SER A 360 17.36 -2.44 27.36
CA SER A 360 18.19 -2.90 28.47
C SER A 360 17.97 -2.08 29.73
N LEU A 361 18.14 -2.74 30.87
CA LEU A 361 18.02 -2.19 32.21
C LEU A 361 19.17 -2.68 33.07
N THR A 362 19.82 -1.77 33.79
CA THR A 362 20.85 -2.12 34.77
C THR A 362 20.47 -1.61 36.15
N PHE A 363 20.61 -2.45 37.18
CA PHE A 363 20.36 -2.10 38.59
C PHE A 363 21.37 -2.79 39.52
N THR A 364 21.41 -2.38 40.79
CA THR A 364 22.31 -2.92 41.82
C THR A 364 21.54 -3.50 43.00
N VAL A 365 21.89 -4.73 43.38
CA VAL A 365 21.29 -5.46 44.50
C VAL A 365 21.80 -4.90 45.82
N GLY A 366 20.91 -4.81 46.81
CA GLY A 366 21.22 -4.39 48.16
C GLY A 366 22.06 -5.39 48.97
N PRO A 367 22.31 -5.07 50.24
CA PRO A 367 23.00 -5.95 51.18
C PRO A 367 22.27 -7.28 51.41
#